data_AF-A0A6N0JID3-F1
#
_entry.id   AF-A0A6N0JID3-F1
#
_cell.length_a   1.000
_cell.length_b   1.000
_cell.length_c   1.000
_cell.angle_alpha   90.00
_cell.angle_beta   90.00
_cell.angle_gamma   90.00
#
_symmetry.space_group_name_H-M   'P 1'
#
loop_
_entity.id
_entity.type
_entity.pdbx_description
1 polymer ?
#
loop_
_entity_poly.entity_id
_entity_poly.type
_entity_poly.pdbx_seq_one_letter_code
_entity_poly.pdbx_strand_id
1 'polypeptide(L)'
;MNIELKDGRLHFSLIDAIDQLTEDQKRDAITILACDSEVITMIGQQLVDGMTEDGSCGGILCTASATPWRGLDKVRRDVAKASGDIARQEIERLEQALAACDKQRLQALNELHDRTRVYG
;
A
#
# COMPACT_ATOMS: atom_id res chain seq x y z
N MET A 1 12.36 -12.99 -26.31
CA MET A 1 10.92 -12.97 -26.02
C MET A 1 10.20 -13.80 -27.07
N ASN A 2 9.58 -14.90 -26.67
CA ASN A 2 8.66 -15.62 -27.55
C ASN A 2 7.29 -14.93 -27.51
N ILE A 3 6.78 -14.59 -28.69
CA ILE A 3 5.45 -14.01 -28.88
C ILE A 3 4.67 -14.95 -29.76
N GLU A 4 3.51 -15.40 -29.30
CA GLU A 4 2.62 -16.28 -30.05
C GLU A 4 1.24 -15.64 -30.19
N LEU A 5 0.63 -15.76 -31.38
CA LEU A 5 -0.77 -15.39 -31.58
C LEU A 5 -1.63 -16.64 -31.42
N LYS A 6 -2.41 -16.71 -30.33
CA LYS A 6 -3.29 -17.83 -30.01
C LYS A 6 -4.70 -17.30 -29.76
N ASP A 7 -5.70 -17.87 -30.44
CA ASP A 7 -7.12 -17.50 -30.32
C ASP A 7 -7.38 -15.98 -30.50
N GLY A 8 -6.62 -15.34 -31.40
CA GLY A 8 -6.70 -13.90 -31.67
C GLY A 8 -6.10 -13.02 -30.56
N ARG A 9 -5.40 -13.61 -29.58
CA ARG A 9 -4.72 -12.90 -28.49
C ARG A 9 -3.21 -13.06 -28.60
N LEU A 10 -2.49 -12.03 -28.17
CA LEU A 10 -1.03 -12.08 -28.06
C LEU A 10 -0.66 -12.77 -26.74
N HIS A 11 0.12 -13.84 -26.81
CA HIS A 11 0.66 -14.55 -25.66
C HIS A 11 2.16 -14.32 -25.61
N PHE A 12 2.64 -13.86 -24.46
CA PHE A 12 4.06 -13.66 -24.20
C PHE A 12 4.34 -13.81 -22.71
N SER A 13 5.60 -14.12 -22.37
CA SER A 13 6.08 -14.15 -21.00
C SER A 13 6.26 -12.73 -20.48
N LEU A 14 5.62 -12.39 -19.36
CA LEU A 14 5.81 -11.07 -18.73
C LEU A 14 7.25 -10.90 -18.23
N ILE A 15 7.89 -11.98 -17.77
CA ILE A 15 9.30 -11.99 -17.35
C ILE A 15 10.19 -11.62 -18.54
N ASP A 16 9.99 -12.29 -19.68
CA ASP A 16 10.74 -12.00 -20.89
C ASP A 16 10.51 -10.56 -21.36
N ALA A 17 9.27 -10.06 -21.25
CA ALA A 17 8.96 -8.69 -21.62
C ALA A 17 9.66 -7.68 -20.72
N ILE A 18 9.68 -7.90 -19.40
CA ILE A 18 10.38 -7.05 -18.43
C ILE A 18 11.89 -7.06 -18.67
N ASP A 19 12.47 -8.22 -19.02
CA ASP A 19 13.90 -8.35 -19.29
C ASP A 19 14.37 -7.62 -20.55
N GLN A 20 13.44 -7.32 -21.48
CA GLN A 20 13.73 -6.54 -22.69
C GLN A 20 13.57 -5.03 -22.48
N LEU A 21 13.02 -4.59 -21.35
CA LEU A 21 12.89 -3.17 -21.05
C LEU A 21 14.27 -2.55 -20.82
N THR A 22 14.47 -1.35 -21.36
CA THR A 22 15.59 -0.51 -20.92
C THR A 22 15.43 -0.14 -19.45
N GLU A 23 16.51 0.30 -18.80
CA GLU A 23 16.45 0.72 -17.40
C GLU A 23 15.48 1.89 -17.17
N ASP A 24 15.35 2.80 -18.14
CA ASP A 24 14.39 3.91 -18.09
C ASP A 24 12.95 3.39 -18.19
N GLN A 25 12.67 2.50 -19.15
CA GLN A 25 11.34 1.90 -19.29
C GLN A 25 10.95 1.07 -18.06
N LYS A 26 11.92 0.35 -17.48
CA LYS A 26 11.73 -0.42 -16.25
C LYS A 26 11.43 0.51 -15.08
N ARG A 27 12.10 1.66 -14.98
CA ARG A 27 11.82 2.68 -13.96
C ARG A 27 10.44 3.28 -14.12
N ASP A 28 10.01 3.57 -15.34
CA ASP A 28 8.66 4.09 -15.60
C ASP A 28 7.59 3.06 -15.20
N ALA A 29 7.77 1.79 -15.59
CA ALA A 29 6.88 0.71 -15.20
C ALA A 29 6.82 0.54 -13.67
N ILE A 30 7.96 0.54 -12.98
CA ILE A 30 8.02 0.46 -11.52
C ILE A 30 7.33 1.66 -10.87
N THR A 31 7.48 2.87 -11.43
CA THR A 31 6.87 4.09 -10.87
C THR A 31 5.34 4.01 -10.94
N ILE A 32 4.80 3.48 -12.03
CA ILE A 32 3.36 3.24 -12.18
C ILE A 32 2.89 2.20 -11.15
N LEU A 33 3.60 1.07 -11.06
CA LEU A 33 3.26 -0.04 -10.16
C LEU A 33 3.44 0.32 -8.67
N ALA A 34 4.35 1.22 -8.33
CA ALA A 34 4.60 1.62 -6.94
C ALA A 34 3.38 2.27 -6.26
N CYS A 35 2.46 2.81 -7.05
CA CYS A 35 1.22 3.42 -6.57
C CYS A 35 0.00 2.50 -6.72
N ASP A 36 0.18 1.29 -7.25
CA ASP A 36 -0.89 0.32 -7.41
C ASP A 36 -1.29 -0.26 -6.05
N SER A 37 -2.59 -0.39 -5.81
CA SER A 37 -3.11 -0.81 -4.49
C SER A 37 -2.80 -2.27 -4.16
N GLU A 38 -2.77 -3.15 -5.15
CA GLU A 38 -2.44 -4.56 -4.97
C GLU A 38 -0.94 -4.70 -4.66
N VAL A 39 -0.09 -3.98 -5.40
CA VAL A 39 1.36 -3.93 -5.14
C VAL A 39 1.66 -3.39 -3.74
N ILE A 40 1.02 -2.28 -3.33
CA ILE A 40 1.18 -1.71 -1.99
C ILE A 40 0.75 -2.71 -0.92
N THR A 41 -0.36 -3.41 -1.13
CA THR A 41 -0.87 -4.43 -0.19
C THR A 41 0.14 -5.58 -0.03
N MET A 42 0.67 -6.10 -1.15
CA MET A 42 1.68 -7.16 -1.14
C MET A 42 2.97 -6.73 -0.44
N ILE A 43 3.41 -5.48 -0.62
CA ILE A 43 4.57 -4.93 0.09
C ILE A 43 4.26 -4.80 1.58
N GLY A 44 3.06 -4.34 1.94
CA GLY A 44 2.59 -4.26 3.32
C GLY A 44 2.65 -5.61 4.04
N GLN A 45 2.11 -6.66 3.42
CA GLN A 45 2.19 -8.05 3.93
C GLN A 45 3.64 -8.48 4.15
N GLN A 46 4.54 -8.22 3.19
CA GLN A 46 5.96 -8.55 3.35
C GLN A 46 6.66 -7.75 4.46
N LEU A 47 6.20 -6.54 4.78
CA LEU A 47 6.76 -5.74 5.86
C LEU A 47 6.26 -6.19 7.23
N VAL A 48 4.97 -6.53 7.34
CA VAL A 48 4.30 -6.87 8.60
C VAL A 48 4.40 -8.36 8.91
N ASP A 49 4.00 -9.20 7.96
CA ASP A 49 3.84 -10.66 8.14
C ASP A 49 5.06 -11.44 7.61
N GLY A 50 5.84 -10.79 6.75
CA GLY A 50 7.09 -11.32 6.20
C GLY A 50 6.96 -12.03 4.87
N MET A 51 5.75 -12.40 4.48
CA MET A 51 5.41 -12.99 3.19
C MET A 51 4.03 -12.50 2.76
N THR A 52 3.75 -12.51 1.47
CA THR A 52 2.40 -12.33 0.93
C THR A 52 1.56 -13.58 1.17
N GLU A 53 0.24 -13.49 0.97
CA GLU A 53 -0.70 -14.58 1.20
C GLU A 53 -0.38 -15.87 0.39
N ASP A 54 0.17 -15.70 -0.82
CA ASP A 54 0.63 -16.80 -1.68
C ASP A 54 2.02 -17.35 -1.30
N GLY A 55 2.65 -16.81 -0.26
CA GLY A 55 3.98 -17.21 0.22
C GLY A 55 5.15 -16.51 -0.49
N SER A 56 4.91 -15.51 -1.33
CA SER A 56 5.97 -14.74 -1.99
C SER A 56 6.64 -13.75 -1.02
N CYS A 57 7.95 -13.52 -1.19
CA CYS A 57 8.65 -12.45 -0.48
C CYS A 57 9.86 -11.94 -1.27
N GLY A 58 10.17 -10.66 -1.10
CA GLY A 58 11.44 -10.09 -1.51
C GLY A 58 12.60 -10.69 -0.70
N GLY A 59 13.80 -10.66 -1.28
CA GLY A 59 14.98 -11.16 -0.59
C GLY A 59 15.19 -10.46 0.75
N ILE A 60 15.43 -11.26 1.79
CA ILE A 60 15.83 -10.81 3.12
C ILE A 60 17.10 -11.55 3.53
N LEU A 61 17.97 -10.90 4.31
CA LEU A 61 19.07 -11.62 4.94
C LEU A 61 18.54 -12.58 6.01
N CYS A 62 18.97 -13.84 5.97
CA CYS A 62 18.68 -14.83 7.02
C CYS A 62 19.47 -14.60 8.32
N THR A 63 20.42 -13.67 8.31
CA THR A 63 21.25 -13.29 9.46
C THR A 63 21.17 -11.80 9.73
N ALA A 64 21.15 -11.42 11.00
CA ALA A 64 21.24 -10.01 11.38
C ALA A 64 22.56 -9.41 10.87
N SER A 65 22.48 -8.28 10.17
CA SER A 65 23.63 -7.54 9.65
C SER A 65 23.54 -6.08 10.08
N ALA A 66 24.67 -5.44 10.38
CA ALA A 66 24.70 -4.00 10.63
C ALA A 66 24.33 -3.18 9.38
N THR A 67 24.58 -3.71 8.18
CA THR A 67 24.30 -3.05 6.90
C THR A 67 23.13 -3.74 6.18
N PRO A 68 22.06 -3.01 5.78
CA PRO A 68 20.98 -3.61 5.01
C PRO A 68 21.50 -4.02 3.63
N TRP A 69 21.19 -5.23 3.19
CA TRP A 69 21.70 -5.78 1.93
C TRP A 69 20.64 -5.78 0.83
N ARG A 70 19.39 -6.03 1.20
CA ARG A 70 18.25 -6.09 0.28
C ARG A 70 17.32 -4.90 0.50
N GLY A 71 16.47 -4.65 -0.49
CA GLY A 71 15.45 -3.60 -0.42
C GLY A 71 14.56 -3.75 0.82
N LEU A 72 14.10 -4.98 1.11
CA LEU A 72 13.23 -5.25 2.25
C LEU A 72 13.93 -5.03 3.60
N ASP A 73 15.22 -5.39 3.72
CA ASP A 73 16.02 -5.11 4.93
C ASP A 73 16.09 -3.60 5.22
N LYS A 74 16.30 -2.80 4.18
CA LYS A 74 16.41 -1.35 4.29
C LYS A 74 15.09 -0.74 4.71
N VAL A 75 14.01 -1.07 4.00
CA VAL A 75 12.67 -0.51 4.28
C VAL A 75 12.21 -0.88 5.69
N ARG A 76 12.39 -2.14 6.13
CA ARG A 76 12.03 -2.55 7.50
C ARG A 76 12.75 -1.72 8.57
N ARG A 77 14.03 -1.39 8.37
CA ARG A 77 14.77 -0.53 9.30
C ARG A 77 14.30 0.90 9.30
N ASP A 78 14.02 1.45 8.12
CA ASP A 78 13.54 2.82 7.99
C ASP A 78 12.16 2.96 8.64
N VAL A 79 11.27 1.98 8.43
CA VAL A 79 9.98 1.87 9.15
C VAL A 79 10.19 1.75 10.65
N ALA A 80 11.10 0.88 11.12
CA ALA A 80 11.36 0.72 12.55
C ALA A 80 11.79 2.05 13.20
N LYS A 81 12.67 2.81 12.55
CA LYS A 81 13.14 4.13 13.02
C LYS A 81 12.01 5.18 13.02
N ALA A 82 11.15 5.16 12.00
CA ALA A 82 10.08 6.15 11.84
C ALA A 82 8.77 5.76 12.54
N SER A 83 8.66 4.53 13.06
CA SER A 83 7.41 3.92 13.54
C SER A 83 6.62 4.78 14.52
N GLY A 84 7.29 5.44 15.47
CA GLY A 84 6.64 6.32 16.43
C GLY A 84 6.02 7.58 15.82
N ASP A 85 6.68 8.17 14.82
CA ASP A 85 6.16 9.34 14.12
C ASP A 85 5.02 8.94 13.16
N ILE A 86 5.15 7.80 12.48
CA ILE A 86 4.10 7.23 11.63
C ILE A 86 2.84 6.95 12.47
N ALA A 87 3.00 6.30 13.62
CA ALA A 87 1.88 6.01 14.52
C ALA A 87 1.21 7.29 15.02
N ARG A 88 1.99 8.31 15.41
CA ARG A 88 1.46 9.60 15.88
C ARG A 88 0.62 10.29 14.79
N GLN A 89 1.14 10.38 13.58
CA GLN A 89 0.44 11.00 12.45
C GLN A 89 -0.88 10.29 12.13
N GLU A 90 -0.88 8.95 12.15
CA GLU A 90 -2.09 8.19 11.88
C GLU A 90 -3.14 8.33 12.99
N ILE A 91 -2.72 8.35 14.26
CA ILE A 91 -3.62 8.64 15.39
C ILE A 91 -4.25 10.03 15.23
N GLU A 92 -3.45 11.07 14.97
CA GLU A 92 -3.95 12.43 14.78
C GLU A 92 -4.96 12.52 13.63
N ARG A 93 -4.69 11.83 12.50
CA ARG A 93 -5.60 11.77 11.36
C ARG A 93 -6.94 11.11 11.71
N LEU A 94 -6.89 10.01 12.47
CA LEU A 94 -8.08 9.29 12.90
C LEU A 94 -8.89 10.08 13.94
N GLU A 95 -8.24 10.75 14.88
CA GLU A 95 -8.89 11.64 15.84
C GLU A 95 -9.62 12.80 15.15
N GLN A 96 -9.00 13.40 14.13
CA GLN A 96 -9.65 14.43 13.30
C GLN A 96 -10.87 13.89 12.56
N ALA A 97 -10.79 12.68 11.99
CA ALA A 97 -11.90 12.04 11.32
C ALA A 97 -13.07 11.76 12.29
N LEU A 98 -12.77 11.25 13.49
CA LEU A 98 -13.77 11.01 14.54
C LEU A 98 -14.47 12.31 14.97
N ALA A 99 -13.71 13.38 15.22
CA ALA A 99 -14.27 14.67 15.59
C ALA A 99 -15.19 15.25 14.50
N ALA A 100 -14.85 15.05 13.22
CA ALA A 100 -15.70 15.45 12.10
C ALA A 100 -17.01 14.66 12.07
N CYS A 101 -16.96 13.35 12.27
CA CYS A 101 -18.15 12.49 12.36
C CYS A 101 -19.06 12.88 13.54
N ASP A 102 -18.49 13.15 14.72
CA ASP A 102 -19.26 13.56 15.89
C ASP A 102 -19.97 14.89 15.69
N LYS A 103 -19.29 15.86 15.05
CA LYS A 103 -19.90 17.14 14.69
C LYS A 103 -21.09 16.95 13.76
N GLN A 104 -20.94 16.13 12.71
CA GLN A 104 -22.04 15.83 11.78
C GLN A 104 -23.20 15.14 12.48
N ARG A 105 -22.92 14.20 13.38
CA ARG A 105 -23.94 13.50 14.19
C ARG A 105 -24.72 14.47 15.07
N LEU A 106 -24.04 15.37 15.78
CA LEU A 106 -24.68 16.38 16.62
C LEU A 106 -25.55 17.34 15.81
N GLN A 107 -25.08 17.78 14.64
CA GLN A 107 -25.87 18.61 13.73
C GLN A 107 -27.16 17.91 13.29
N ALA A 108 -27.06 16.65 12.85
CA ALA A 108 -28.24 15.88 12.45
C ALA A 108 -29.25 15.68 13.60
N LEU A 109 -28.76 15.45 14.82
CA LEU A 109 -29.61 15.33 16.01
C LEU A 109 -30.33 16.63 16.35
N ASN A 110 -29.64 17.77 16.25
CA ASN A 110 -30.25 19.08 16.47
C ASN A 110 -31.33 19.38 15.44
N GLU A 111 -31.06 19.10 14.15
CA GLU A 111 -32.05 19.27 13.08
C GLU A 111 -33.30 18.40 13.31
N LEU A 112 -33.13 17.15 13.76
CA LEU A 112 -34.25 16.27 14.12
C LEU A 112 -35.03 16.79 15.32
N HIS A 113 -34.34 17.28 16.35
CA HIS A 113 -34.97 17.86 17.53
C HIS A 113 -35.82 19.07 17.16
N ASP A 114 -35.28 19.99 16.36
CA ASP A 114 -35.99 21.20 15.92
C ASP A 114 -37.21 20.84 15.06
N ARG A 115 -37.10 19.86 14.15
CA ARG A 115 -38.25 19.39 13.36
C ARG A 115 -39.33 18.79 14.26
N THR A 116 -38.97 17.99 15.25
CA THR A 116 -39.95 17.35 16.15
C THR A 116 -40.66 18.39 17.02
N ARG A 117 -39.98 19.48 17.37
CA ARG A 117 -40.54 20.60 18.13
C ARG A 117 -41.50 21.49 17.33
N VAL A 118 -41.39 21.49 16.00
CA VAL A 118 -42.29 22.24 15.10
C VAL A 118 -43.58 21.46 14.78
N TYR A 119 -43.58 20.13 14.93
CA TYR A 119 -44.72 19.27 14.60
C TYR A 119 -45.43 18.61 15.81
N GLY A 120 -45.02 18.91 17.05
CA GLY A 120 -45.65 18.44 18.28
C GLY A 120 -46.28 19.58 19.07
#